data_AF-A0A073CYK1-F1
#
_entry.id   AF-A0A073CYK1-F1
#
_cell.length_a   1.000
_cell.length_b   1.000
_cell.length_c   1.000
_cell.angle_alpha   90.00
_cell.angle_beta   90.00
_cell.angle_gamma   90.00
#
_symmetry.space_group_name_H-M   'P 1'
#
loop_
_entity.id
_entity.type
_entity.pdbx_description
1 polymer ?
#
loop_
_entity_poly.entity_id
_entity_poly.type
_entity_poly.pdbx_seq_one_letter_code
_entity_poly.pdbx_strand_id
1 'polypeptide(L)' 'MSLGIACTIPSDEISPYALIGAADQALYLAKQQGRACYYCVQEMAAI' A
#
# COMPACT_ATOMS: atom_id res chain seq x y z
N MET A 1 17.36 0.60 -0.63
CA MET A 1 16.20 -0.16 -0.12
C MET A 1 14.98 0.76 -0.20
N SER A 2 13.85 0.33 -0.75
CA SER A 2 12.59 1.11 -0.76
C SER A 2 11.50 0.33 -0.04
N LEU A 3 10.47 1.01 0.47
CA LEU A 3 9.39 0.38 1.25
C LEU A 3 8.01 0.83 0.76
N GLY A 4 7.08 -0.12 0.62
CA GLY A 4 5.67 0.15 0.41
C GLY A 4 4.88 -0.15 1.68
N ILE A 5 3.98 0.75 2.06
CA ILE A 5 3.16 0.63 3.26
C ILE A 5 1.70 0.74 2.85
N ALA A 6 0.88 -0.23 3.28
CA ALA A 6 -0.57 -0.20 3.17
C ALA A 6 -1.17 -0.58 4.51
N CYS A 7 -2.30 0.03 4.84
CA CYS A 7 -3.07 -0.26 6.04
C CYS A 7 -4.55 -0.21 5.71
N THR A 8 -5.31 -1.10 6.32
CA THR A 8 -6.77 -1.11 6.23
C THR A 8 -7.35 -1.64 7.54
N ILE A 9 -8.61 -1.31 7.83
CA ILE A 9 -9.36 -1.95 8.91
C ILE A 9 -9.88 -3.27 8.36
N PRO A 10 -9.54 -4.43 8.94
CA PRO A 10 -10.04 -5.71 8.46
C PRO A 10 -11.58 -5.75 8.47
N SER A 11 -12.17 -6.17 7.36
CA SER A 11 -13.59 -6.52 7.26
C SER A 11 -13.74 -7.80 6.43
N ASP A 12 -14.90 -8.43 6.51
CA ASP A 12 -15.21 -9.63 5.71
C ASP A 12 -15.26 -9.32 4.19
N GLU A 13 -15.35 -8.04 3.81
CA GLU A 13 -15.32 -7.61 2.41
C GLU A 13 -13.90 -7.49 1.85
N ILE A 14 -12.88 -7.45 2.72
CA ILE A 14 -11.50 -7.18 2.33
C ILE A 14 -10.69 -8.48 2.31
N SER A 15 -10.23 -8.84 1.12
CA SER A 15 -9.27 -9.94 0.96
C SER A 15 -7.88 -9.53 1.45
N PRO A 16 -7.18 -10.37 2.24
CA PRO A 16 -5.78 -10.12 2.62
C PRO A 16 -4.85 -9.90 1.41
N TYR A 17 -5.17 -10.51 0.27
CA TYR A 17 -4.40 -10.32 -0.97
C TYR A 17 -4.52 -8.90 -1.53
N ALA A 18 -5.65 -8.22 -1.31
CA ALA A 18 -5.83 -6.83 -1.70
C ALA A 18 -4.88 -5.92 -0.91
N LEU A 19 -4.73 -6.16 0.40
CA LEU A 19 -3.81 -5.41 1.25
C LEU A 19 -2.34 -5.61 0.83
N ILE A 20 -1.95 -6.84 0.47
CA ILE A 20 -0.61 -7.14 -0.06
C ILE A 20 -0.40 -6.42 -1.39
N GLY A 21 -1.36 -6.49 -2.31
CA GLY A 21 -1.31 -5.80 -3.60
C GLY A 21 -1.15 -4.28 -3.45
N ALA A 22 -1.84 -3.68 -2.48
CA ALA A 22 -1.70 -2.27 -2.15
C ALA A 22 -0.29 -1.93 -1.62
N ALA A 23 0.30 -2.77 -0.76
CA ALA A 23 1.66 -2.59 -0.27
C ALA A 23 2.70 -2.72 -1.40
N ASP A 24 2.51 -3.65 -2.33
CA ASP A 24 3.36 -3.81 -3.51
C ASP A 24 3.25 -2.60 -4.46
N GLN A 25 2.05 -2.07 -4.67
CA GLN A 25 1.84 -0.85 -5.44
C GLN A 25 2.57 0.33 -4.81
N ALA A 26 2.46 0.50 -3.49
CA ALA A 26 3.19 1.53 -2.76
C ALA A 26 4.72 1.37 -2.92
N LEU A 27 5.23 0.14 -2.85
CA LEU A 27 6.65 -0.13 -3.07
C LEU A 27 7.09 0.25 -4.50
N TYR A 28 6.23 0.00 -5.49
CA TYR A 28 6.49 0.39 -6.87
C TYR A 28 6.58 1.92 -7.02
N LEU A 29 5.67 2.65 -6.38
CA LEU A 29 5.70 4.13 -6.35
C LEU A 29 6.97 4.66 -5.67
N ALA A 30 7.37 4.07 -4.53
CA ALA A 30 8.63 4.41 -3.87
C ALA A 30 9.85 4.16 -4.77
N LYS A 31 9.82 3.15 -5.65
CA LYS A 31 10.90 2.93 -6.62
C LYS A 31 10.90 3.98 -7.73
N GLN A 32 9.73 4.42 -8.20
CA GLN A 32 9.62 5.46 -9.24
C GLN A 32 10.06 6.83 -8.74
N GLN A 33 9.89 7.12 -7.45
CA GLN A 33 10.30 8.38 -6.83
C GLN A 33 11.83 8.51 -6.61
N GLY A 34 12.63 7.61 -7.19
CA GLY A 34 14.10 7.66 -7.07
C GLY A 34 14.70 6.68 -6.07
N ARG A 35 13.88 5.79 -5.49
CA ARG A 35 14.27 4.75 -4.52
C ARG A 35 14.75 5.34 -3.18
N ALA A 36 15.16 4.47 -2.25
CA ALA A 36 15.63 4.88 -0.92
C ALA A 36 14.58 5.66 -0.10
N CYS A 37 13.31 5.48 -0.42
CA CYS A 37 12.18 6.14 0.23
C CYS A 37 11.06 5.13 0.54
N TYR A 38 10.05 5.62 1.24
CA TYR A 38 8.81 4.90 1.49
C TYR A 38 7.64 5.58 0.78
N TYR A 39 6.62 4.80 0.46
CA TYR A 39 5.33 5.32 0.00
C TYR A 39 4.23 4.66 0.81
N CYS A 40 3.24 5.44 1.22
CA CYS A 40 2.08 4.95 1.97
C CYS A 40 0.83 5.13 1.11
N VAL A 41 0.07 4.06 0.94
CA VAL A 41 -1.26 4.13 0.33
C VAL A 41 -2.32 4.01 1.42
N GLN A 42 -3.22 4.99 1.48
CA GLN A 42 -4.44 4.91 2.27
C GLN A 42 -5.59 4.62 1.30
N GLU A 43 -6.27 3.50 1.51
CA GLU A 43 -7.60 3.32 0.94
C GLU A 43 -8.52 4.33 1.62
N MET A 44 -8.98 5.32 0.87
CA MET A 44 -10.02 6.22 1.33
C MET A 44 -11.32 5.39 1.35
N ALA A 45 -11.66 4.82 2.51
CA ALA A 45 -13.01 4.35 2.72
C ALA A 45 -13.93 5.55 2.46
N ALA A 46 -14.71 5.48 1.38
CA ALA A 46 -15.73 6.48 1.07
C ALA A 46 -16.67 6.54 2.28
N ILE A 47 -16.67 7.69 2.95
CA ILE A 47 -17.58 8.03 4.06
C ILE A 47 -18.88 8.54 3.46
#